data_AF-A0A4Z0S368-F1
#
_entry.id   AF-A0A4Z0S368-F1
#
_cell.length_a   1.000
_cell.length_b   1.000
_cell.length_c   1.000
_cell.angle_alpha   90.00
_cell.angle_beta   90.00
_cell.angle_gamma   90.00
#
_symmetry.space_group_name_H-M   'P 1'
#
loop_
_entity.id
_entity.type
_entity.pdbx_description
1 polymer ?
#
loop_
_entity_poly.entity_id
_entity_poly.type
_entity_poly.pdbx_seq_one_letter_code
_entity_poly.pdbx_strand_id
1 'polypeptide(L)' 'MVRIIFRPHDLVALPYVVFMAAIILLMFIDSAAGHILWGGIGLFVGLISLISVNAMVRNHPTNEFDEHI' A
#
# COMPACT_ATOMS: atom_id res chain seq x y z
N MET A 1 8.14 -19.22 14.53
CA MET A 1 7.92 -18.81 13.12
C MET A 1 6.51 -18.24 13.03
N VAL A 2 6.36 -16.90 13.12
CA VAL A 2 5.03 -16.26 13.00
C VAL A 2 4.71 -16.16 11.51
N ARG A 3 3.76 -16.98 11.05
CA ARG A 3 3.27 -16.93 9.67
C ARG A 3 2.22 -15.84 9.60
N ILE A 4 2.60 -14.66 9.10
CA ILE A 4 1.67 -13.55 8.92
C ILE A 4 0.84 -13.90 7.67
N ILE A 5 -0.34 -14.49 7.91
CA ILE A 5 -1.34 -14.72 6.87
C ILE A 5 -2.07 -13.39 6.69
N PHE A 6 -1.59 -12.57 5.75
CA PHE A 6 -2.34 -11.39 5.34
C PHE A 6 -3.62 -11.86 4.66
N ARG A 7 -4.77 -11.51 5.22
CA ARG A 7 -6.03 -11.72 4.51
C ARG A 7 -6.02 -10.85 3.25
N PRO A 8 -6.67 -11.27 2.16
CA PRO A 8 -6.77 -10.47 0.93
C PRO A 8 -7.29 -9.06 1.20
N HIS A 9 -8.19 -8.93 2.18
CA HIS A 9 -8.73 -7.66 2.65
C HIS A 9 -7.65 -6.70 3.21
N ASP A 10 -6.61 -7.22 3.89
CA ASP A 10 -5.54 -6.40 4.45
C ASP A 10 -4.57 -5.91 3.37
N LEU A 11 -4.44 -6.65 2.27
CA LEU A 11 -3.65 -6.22 1.10
C LEU A 11 -4.29 -4.99 0.42
N VAL A 12 -5.61 -4.86 0.46
CA VAL A 12 -6.34 -3.70 -0.10
C VAL A 12 -6.10 -2.44 0.75
N ALA A 13 -5.89 -2.60 2.06
CA ALA A 13 -5.60 -1.49 2.97
C ALA A 13 -4.12 -1.05 2.96
N LEU A 14 -3.23 -1.92 2.51
CA LEU A 14 -1.78 -1.71 2.50
C LEU A 14 -1.33 -0.43 1.74
N PRO A 15 -1.87 -0.08 0.56
CA PRO A 15 -1.57 1.17 -0.13
C PRO A 15 -1.91 2.41 0.71
N TYR A 16 -3.04 2.38 1.42
CA TYR A 16 -3.48 3.48 2.28
C TYR A 16 -2.56 3.65 3.49
N VAL A 17 -2.14 2.54 4.10
CA VAL A 17 -1.18 2.56 5.23
C VAL A 17 0.16 3.15 4.79
N VAL A 18 0.67 2.73 3.62
CA VAL A 18 1.92 3.25 3.06
C VAL A 18 1.80 4.74 2.74
N PHE A 19 0.66 5.19 2.21
CA PHE A 19 0.41 6.59 1.92
C PHE A 19 0.39 7.45 3.20
N MET A 20 -0.32 7.00 4.24
CA MET A 20 -0.37 7.68 5.54
C MET A 20 1.02 7.74 6.19
N ALA A 21 1.78 6.64 6.15
CA ALA A 21 3.14 6.61 6.68
C ALA A 21 4.07 7.58 5.94
N ALA A 22 3.93 7.70 4.61
CA ALA A 22 4.70 8.65 3.82
C ALA A 22 4.38 10.11 4.16
N ILE A 23 3.10 10.45 4.37
CA ILE A 23 2.68 11.79 4.82
C ILE A 23 3.26 12.13 6.19
N ILE A 24 3.20 11.19 7.13
CA ILE A 24 3.78 11.38 8.47
C ILE A 24 5.29 11.57 8.37
N LEU A 25 5.99 10.76 7.56
CA LEU A 25 7.43 10.89 7.35
C LEU A 25 7.79 12.29 6.83
N LEU A 26 7.00 12.82 5.89
CA LEU A 26 7.21 14.14 5.30
C LEU A 26 7.14 15.25 6.36
N MET A 27 6.24 15.15 7.34
CA MET A 27 6.11 16.15 8.41
C MET A 27 7.39 16.35 9.25
N PHE A 28 8.30 15.36 9.28
CA PHE A 28 9.54 15.45 10.04
C PHE A 28 10.74 15.93 9.21
N ILE A 29 10.56 16.20 7.92
CA ILE A 29 11.64 16.61 7.03
C ILE A 29 11.69 18.13 6.95
N ASP A 30 12.68 18.79 7.56
CA ASP A 30 12.74 20.26 7.52
C ASP A 30 13.19 20.82 6.15
N SER A 31 13.79 19.98 5.30
CA SER A 31 14.31 20.37 3.99
C SER A 31 13.24 20.37 2.90
N ALA A 32 13.11 21.47 2.16
CA ALA A 32 12.24 21.55 0.98
C ALA A 32 12.63 20.53 -0.11
N ALA A 33 13.94 20.30 -0.32
CA ALA A 33 14.43 19.28 -1.25
C ALA A 33 14.08 17.86 -0.77
N GLY A 34 14.15 17.63 0.54
CA GLY A 34 13.75 16.37 1.15
C GLY A 34 12.25 16.11 1.00
N HIS A 35 11.41 17.13 1.23
CA HIS A 35 9.97 17.03 1.03
C HIS A 35 9.59 16.65 -0.41
N ILE A 36 10.23 17.27 -1.41
CA ILE A 36 9.94 16.98 -2.81
C ILE A 36 10.39 15.55 -3.17
N LEU A 37 11.60 15.16 -2.76
CA LEU A 37 12.14 13.84 -3.08
C LEU A 37 11.32 12.73 -2.41
N TRP A 38 11.11 12.82 -1.11
CA TRP A 38 10.36 11.81 -0.35
C TRP A 38 8.87 11.85 -0.66
N GLY A 39 8.32 13.03 -0.99
CA GLY A 39 6.93 13.17 -1.42
C GLY A 39 6.70 12.53 -2.78
N GLY A 40 7.62 12.72 -3.72
CA GLY A 40 7.61 12.05 -5.01
C GLY A 40 7.71 10.53 -4.89
N ILE A 41 8.62 10.02 -4.05
CA ILE A 41 8.76 8.59 -3.77
C ILE A 41 7.48 8.03 -3.13
N GLY A 42 6.91 8.71 -2.13
CA GLY A 42 5.68 8.31 -1.47
C GLY A 42 4.49 8.23 -2.44
N LEU A 43 4.34 9.22 -3.32
CA LEU A 43 3.32 9.22 -4.37
C LEU A 43 3.53 8.08 -5.36
N PHE A 44 4.76 7.85 -5.81
CA PHE A 44 5.09 6.78 -6.75
C PHE A 44 4.79 5.39 -6.16
N VAL A 45 5.21 5.15 -4.92
CA VAL A 45 4.94 3.88 -4.21
C VAL A 45 3.44 3.69 -3.97
N GLY A 46 2.73 4.76 -3.60
CA GLY A 46 1.26 4.74 -3.45
C GLY A 46 0.56 4.35 -4.76
N LEU A 47 1.01 4.92 -5.88
CA LEU A 47 0.43 4.69 -7.20
C LEU A 47 0.68 3.25 -7.69
N ILE A 48 1.90 2.73 -7.52
CA ILE A 48 2.21 1.31 -7.80
C ILE A 48 1.37 0.39 -6.93
N SER A 49 1.26 0.67 -5.63
CA SER A 49 0.48 -0.15 -4.70
C SER A 49 -1.00 -0.19 -5.09
N LEU A 50 -1.56 0.94 -5.53
CA LEU A 50 -2.94 1.02 -6.02
C LEU A 50 -3.14 0.16 -7.28
N ILE A 51 -2.20 0.23 -8.23
CA ILE A 51 -2.23 -0.58 -9.46
C ILE A 51 -2.12 -2.07 -9.12
N SER A 52 -1.21 -2.46 -8.21
CA SER A 52 -1.04 -3.84 -7.78
C SER A 52 -2.29 -4.40 -7.10
N VAL A 53 -2.92 -3.63 -6.20
CA VAL A 53 -4.19 -4.03 -5.57
C VAL A 53 -5.29 -4.15 -6.61
N ASN A 54 -5.43 -3.17 -7.50
CA ASN A 54 -6.44 -3.21 -8.55
C ASN A 54 -6.26 -4.41 -9.50
N ALA A 55 -5.01 -4.72 -9.86
CA ALA A 55 -4.69 -5.91 -10.65
C ALA A 55 -5.00 -7.21 -9.91
N MET A 56 -4.73 -7.27 -8.60
CA MET A 56 -5.01 -8.44 -7.77
C MET A 56 -6.51 -8.68 -7.61
N VAL A 57 -7.30 -7.63 -7.35
CA VAL A 57 -8.77 -7.70 -7.28
C VAL A 57 -9.38 -8.12 -8.61
N ARG A 58 -8.82 -7.63 -9.74
CA ARG A 58 -9.32 -7.96 -11.07
C ARG A 58 -8.98 -9.38 -11.51
N ASN A 59 -7.83 -9.91 -11.08
CA ASN A 59 -7.35 -11.25 -11.47
C ASN A 59 -7.80 -12.37 -10.52
N HIS A 60 -8.09 -12.06 -9.25
CA HIS A 60 -8.73 -12.98 -8.31
C HIS A 60 -9.97 -12.28 -7.71
N PRO A 61 -11.11 -12.30 -8.41
CA PRO A 61 -12.37 -11.87 -7.81
C PRO A 61 -12.62 -12.73 -6.57
N THR A 62 -13.10 -12.09 -5.51
CA THR A 62 -13.30 -12.57 -4.13
C THR A 62 -13.95 -13.96 -3.97
N ASN A 63 -14.49 -14.54 -5.05
CA ASN A 63 -15.14 -15.85 -5.07
C ASN A 63 -14.19 -17.03 -4.82
N GLU A 64 -12.89 -16.94 -5.15
CA GLU A 64 -11.95 -18.05 -4.90
C GLU A 64 -11.41 -18.10 -3.45
N PHE A 65 -11.55 -17.01 -2.68
CA PHE A 65 -11.07 -16.97 -1.29
C PHE A 65 -12.09 -17.50 -0.27
N ASP A 66 -13.37 -17.59 -0.64
CA ASP A 66 -14.44 -18.09 0.23
C ASP A 66 -14.77 -19.59 0.02
N GLU A 67 -14.26 -20.24 -1.04
CA GLU A 67 -14.64 -21.63 -1.34
C GLU A 67 -13.80 -22.69 -0.59
N HIS A 68 -12.83 -22.27 0.23
CA HIS A 68 -11.90 -23.19 0.92
C HIS A 68 -11.75 -22.98 2.44
N ILE A 69 -12.76 -22.41 3.10
CA ILE A 69 -12.85 -22.37 4.58
C ILE A 69 -13.96 -23.29 5.08
#